data_AF-A0A2E2UDQ5-F1
#
_entry.id   AF-A0A2E2UDQ5-F1
#
_cell.length_a   1.000
_cell.length_b   1.000
_cell.length_c   1.000
_cell.angle_alpha   90.00
_cell.angle_beta   90.00
_cell.angle_gamma   90.00
#
_symmetry.space_group_name_H-M   'P 1'
#
loop_
_entity.id
_entity.type
_entity.pdbx_description
1 polymer ?
#
loop_
_entity_poly.entity_id
_entity_poly.type
_entity_poly.pdbx_seq_one_letter_code
_entity_poly.pdbx_strand_id
1 'polypeptide(L)'
;MNKFEFNFQNFADVWSKEQWKYVKKQARYAYLKSNRWSKKMMRRDWQNDLDNIGSFYFANRALVAGASQNLPYTTLALLGELLSNNYFHQEIKTIIQENVIKFDGQFYKLDDHEHQTKIRKALRSYKFQKADKTAA
;
A
#
# COMPACT_ATOMS: atom_id res chain seq x y z
N MET A 1 -30.65 50.21 36.49
CA MET A 1 -29.35 49.50 36.50
C MET A 1 -29.42 48.39 35.47
N ASN A 2 -28.93 48.62 34.25
CA ASN A 2 -28.77 47.53 33.27
C ASN A 2 -27.43 46.87 33.56
N LYS A 3 -27.46 45.62 34.05
CA LYS A 3 -26.27 44.79 34.20
C LYS A 3 -25.69 44.55 32.80
N PHE A 4 -24.58 45.20 32.50
CA PHE A 4 -23.72 44.85 31.38
C PHE A 4 -23.11 43.48 31.69
N GLU A 5 -23.82 42.40 31.36
CA GLU A 5 -23.26 41.06 31.41
C GLU A 5 -22.33 40.89 30.21
N PHE A 6 -21.04 41.11 30.45
CA PHE A 6 -19.99 40.91 29.45
C PHE A 6 -19.89 39.42 29.13
N ASN A 7 -20.39 39.03 27.96
CA ASN A 7 -20.43 37.64 27.52
C ASN A 7 -19.04 37.22 26.97
N PHE A 8 -18.12 36.87 27.89
CA PHE A 8 -16.75 36.45 27.60
C PHE A 8 -16.66 35.28 26.61
N GLN A 9 -17.69 34.41 26.58
CA GLN A 9 -17.73 33.27 25.66
C GLN A 9 -17.81 33.72 24.19
N ASN A 10 -18.66 34.71 23.89
CA ASN A 10 -18.79 35.26 22.55
C ASN A 10 -17.52 36.02 22.11
N PHE A 11 -16.83 36.69 23.03
CA PHE A 11 -15.58 37.38 22.73
C PHE A 11 -14.42 36.40 22.49
N ALA A 12 -14.32 35.34 23.28
CA ALA A 12 -13.33 34.27 23.07
C ALA A 12 -13.58 33.50 21.77
N ASP A 13 -14.84 33.28 21.38
CA ASP A 13 -15.21 32.65 20.11
C ASP A 13 -14.93 33.55 18.91
N VAL A 14 -15.11 34.87 19.01
CA VAL A 14 -14.74 35.82 17.95
C VAL A 14 -13.22 35.95 17.85
N TRP A 15 -12.53 36.07 18.98
CA TRP A 15 -11.07 36.16 19.03
C TRP A 15 -10.41 34.90 18.48
N SER A 16 -10.87 33.71 18.88
CA SER A 16 -10.37 32.44 18.33
C SER A 16 -10.66 32.30 16.83
N LYS A 17 -11.82 32.74 16.34
CA LYS A 17 -12.14 32.77 14.90
C LYS A 17 -11.23 33.73 14.12
N GLU A 18 -10.91 34.90 14.67
CA GLU A 18 -10.00 35.87 14.05
C GLU A 18 -8.55 35.39 14.05
N GLN A 19 -8.09 34.81 15.16
CA GLN A 19 -6.78 34.16 15.23
C GLN A 19 -6.69 33.01 14.21
N TRP A 20 -7.75 32.22 14.05
CA TRP A 20 -7.77 31.14 13.07
C TRP A 20 -7.72 31.68 11.62
N LYS A 21 -8.40 32.80 11.34
CA LYS A 21 -8.28 33.48 10.04
C LYS A 21 -6.85 33.97 9.82
N TYR A 22 -6.20 34.53 10.85
CA TYR A 22 -4.83 35.01 10.77
C TYR A 22 -3.82 33.88 10.54
N VAL A 23 -3.92 32.77 11.28
CA VAL A 23 -3.04 31.60 11.10
C VAL A 23 -3.26 30.96 9.72
N LYS A 24 -4.50 30.84 9.23
CA LYS A 24 -4.77 30.38 7.86
C LYS A 24 -4.14 31.30 6.81
N LYS A 25 -4.23 32.62 7.02
CA LYS A 25 -3.62 33.61 6.12
C LYS A 25 -2.09 33.50 6.13
N GLN A 26 -1.46 33.38 7.30
CA GLN A 26 -0.02 33.19 7.44
C GLN A 26 0.46 31.87 6.84
N ALA A 27 -0.25 30.77 7.08
CA ALA A 27 0.02 29.47 6.46
C ALA A 27 -0.07 29.55 4.93
N ARG A 28 -1.06 30.27 4.38
CA ARG A 28 -1.17 30.53 2.93
C ARG A 28 0.00 31.36 2.39
N TYR A 29 0.46 32.39 3.12
CA TYR A 29 1.63 33.17 2.71
C TYR A 29 2.94 32.37 2.80
N ALA A 30 3.13 31.60 3.86
CA ALA A 30 4.27 30.68 4.00
C ALA A 30 4.28 29.66 2.86
N TYR A 31 3.11 29.09 2.53
CA TYR A 31 2.94 28.22 1.38
C TYR A 31 3.31 28.95 0.07
N LEU A 32 2.82 30.17 -0.17
CA LEU A 32 3.13 30.94 -1.39
C LEU A 32 4.61 31.32 -1.51
N LYS A 33 5.27 31.67 -0.39
CA LYS A 33 6.71 32.00 -0.32
C LYS A 33 7.62 30.77 -0.35
N SER A 34 7.07 29.58 -0.14
CA SER A 34 7.84 28.34 -0.24
C SER A 34 8.23 28.06 -1.70
N ASN A 35 9.45 27.55 -1.91
CA ASN A 35 10.01 27.30 -3.23
C ASN A 35 9.24 26.17 -3.96
N ARG A 36 9.39 26.07 -5.29
CA ARG A 36 8.71 25.03 -6.11
C ARG A 36 8.98 23.62 -5.57
N TRP A 37 10.19 23.37 -5.08
CA TRP A 37 10.58 22.09 -4.48
C TRP A 37 9.82 21.78 -3.18
N SER A 38 9.69 22.73 -2.25
CA SER A 38 8.95 22.52 -0.99
C SER A 38 7.45 22.34 -1.23
N LYS A 39 6.86 23.10 -2.18
CA LYS A 39 5.45 22.90 -2.59
C LYS A 39 5.24 21.50 -3.18
N LYS A 40 6.20 21.01 -3.97
CA LYS A 40 6.17 19.66 -4.55
C LYS A 40 6.31 18.59 -3.48
N MET A 41 7.16 18.79 -2.47
CA MET A 41 7.29 17.89 -1.31
C MET A 41 6.02 17.82 -0.45
N MET A 42 5.37 18.96 -0.16
CA MET A 42 4.14 19.00 0.63
C MET A 42 2.94 18.39 -0.09
N ARG A 43 2.91 18.45 -1.42
CA ARG A 43 1.87 17.83 -2.26
C ARG A 43 2.17 16.38 -2.63
N ARG A 44 3.33 15.86 -2.23
CA ARG A 44 3.76 14.50 -2.56
C ARG A 44 2.93 13.50 -1.75
N ASP A 45 2.41 12.49 -2.43
CA ASP A 45 1.67 11.41 -1.80
C ASP A 45 2.66 10.39 -1.21
N TRP A 46 3.18 10.72 -0.03
CA TRP A 46 4.15 9.90 0.68
C TRP A 46 3.61 8.50 1.00
N GLN A 47 2.30 8.35 1.15
CA GLN A 47 1.70 7.04 1.38
C GLN A 47 1.90 6.15 0.15
N ASN A 48 1.56 6.65 -1.03
CA ASN A 48 1.77 5.94 -2.28
C ASN A 48 3.27 5.63 -2.51
N ASP A 49 4.17 6.56 -2.19
CA ASP A 49 5.61 6.29 -2.29
C ASP A 49 6.08 5.15 -1.37
N LEU A 50 5.60 5.13 -0.13
CA LEU A 50 5.92 4.05 0.81
C LEU A 50 5.35 2.71 0.32
N ASP A 51 4.12 2.70 -0.19
CA ASP A 51 3.48 1.50 -0.74
C ASP A 51 4.25 0.98 -1.97
N ASN A 52 4.77 1.87 -2.81
CA ASN A 52 5.61 1.52 -3.96
C ASN A 52 6.97 0.94 -3.53
N ILE A 53 7.60 1.53 -2.50
CA ILE A 53 8.86 1.02 -1.94
C ILE A 53 8.65 -0.35 -1.31
N GLY A 54 7.56 -0.53 -0.55
CA GLY A 54 7.19 -1.81 0.03
C GLY A 54 6.96 -2.87 -1.05
N SER A 55 6.18 -2.54 -2.07
CA SER A 55 5.94 -3.41 -3.23
C SER A 55 7.25 -3.79 -3.94
N PHE A 56 8.20 -2.86 -4.06
CA PHE A 56 9.49 -3.11 -4.69
C PHE A 56 10.36 -4.04 -3.85
N TYR A 57 10.38 -3.83 -2.54
CA TYR A 57 11.07 -4.71 -1.60
C TYR A 57 10.54 -6.15 -1.69
N PHE A 58 9.21 -6.32 -1.66
CA PHE A 58 8.60 -7.65 -1.76
C PHE A 58 8.80 -8.28 -3.13
N ALA A 59 8.69 -7.52 -4.22
CA ALA A 59 8.95 -8.04 -5.56
C ALA A 59 10.38 -8.60 -5.67
N ASN A 60 11.37 -7.87 -5.16
CA ASN A 60 12.76 -8.36 -5.12
C ASN A 60 12.91 -9.61 -4.24
N ARG A 61 12.23 -9.66 -3.10
CA ARG A 61 12.23 -10.85 -2.24
C ARG A 61 11.70 -12.09 -2.97
N ALA A 62 10.64 -11.95 -3.78
CA ALA A 62 10.12 -13.05 -4.60
C ALA A 62 11.14 -13.48 -5.67
N LEU A 63 11.79 -12.53 -6.34
CA LEU A 63 12.84 -12.83 -7.32
C LEU A 63 14.03 -13.57 -6.69
N VAL A 64 14.51 -13.12 -5.53
CA VAL A 64 15.57 -13.78 -4.75
C VAL A 64 15.17 -15.19 -4.32
N ALA A 65 13.89 -15.41 -4.02
CA ALA A 65 13.35 -16.73 -3.71
C ALA A 65 13.23 -17.68 -4.93
N GLY A 66 13.52 -17.19 -6.14
CA GLY A 66 13.53 -17.98 -7.38
C GLY A 66 12.35 -17.73 -8.30
N ALA A 67 11.56 -16.67 -8.09
CA ALA A 67 10.43 -16.36 -8.96
C ALA A 67 10.90 -15.89 -10.35
N SER A 68 10.12 -16.24 -11.38
CA SER A 68 10.42 -15.85 -12.76
C SER A 68 10.36 -14.33 -12.93
N GLN A 69 11.34 -13.78 -13.67
CA GLN A 69 11.40 -12.35 -13.98
C GLN A 69 10.27 -11.90 -14.92
N ASN A 70 9.64 -12.84 -15.64
CA ASN A 70 8.54 -12.55 -16.56
C ASN A 70 7.19 -12.36 -15.84
N LEU A 71 7.14 -12.60 -14.53
CA LEU A 71 5.92 -12.42 -13.74
C LEU A 71 5.54 -10.94 -13.66
N PRO A 72 4.24 -10.62 -13.71
CA PRO A 72 3.80 -9.25 -13.47
C PRO A 72 4.27 -8.74 -12.11
N TYR A 73 4.72 -7.49 -12.07
CA TYR A 73 5.22 -6.85 -10.85
C TYR A 73 4.27 -6.97 -9.66
N THR A 74 2.96 -6.81 -9.90
CA THR A 74 1.95 -6.93 -8.84
C THR A 74 1.86 -8.35 -8.26
N THR A 75 2.15 -9.37 -9.07
CA THR A 75 2.15 -10.78 -8.63
C THR A 75 3.44 -11.07 -7.86
N LEU A 76 4.59 -10.56 -8.33
CA LEU A 76 5.86 -10.65 -7.60
C LEU A 76 5.80 -10.00 -6.21
N ALA A 77 5.27 -8.79 -6.12
CA ALA A 77 5.10 -8.11 -4.85
C ALA A 77 4.23 -8.92 -3.88
N LEU A 78 3.12 -9.49 -4.38
CA LEU A 78 2.19 -10.29 -3.57
C LEU A 78 2.82 -11.62 -3.11
N LEU A 79 3.58 -12.29 -3.98
CA LEU A 79 4.34 -13.49 -3.61
C LEU A 79 5.39 -13.18 -2.54
N GLY A 80 6.11 -12.06 -2.66
CA GLY A 80 7.12 -11.64 -1.69
C GLY A 80 6.53 -11.24 -0.34
N GLU A 81 5.35 -10.63 -0.35
CA GLU A 81 4.58 -10.33 0.85
C GLU A 81 4.18 -11.62 1.56
N LEU A 82 3.63 -12.60 0.82
CA LEU A 82 3.24 -13.89 1.38
C LEU A 82 4.44 -14.73 1.86
N LEU A 83 5.60 -14.62 1.21
CA LEU A 83 6.87 -15.18 1.70
C LEU A 83 7.32 -14.58 3.03
N SER A 84 6.84 -13.39 3.38
CA SER A 84 7.15 -12.75 4.66
C SER A 84 6.23 -13.25 5.78
N ASN A 85 5.15 -13.95 5.44
CA ASN A 85 4.25 -14.58 6.40
C ASN A 85 4.73 -16.00 6.73
N ASN A 86 5.06 -16.24 7.99
CA ASN A 86 5.57 -17.54 8.48
C ASN A 86 4.60 -18.70 8.23
N TYR A 87 3.29 -18.45 8.20
CA TYR A 87 2.29 -19.48 8.02
C TYR A 87 2.30 -20.07 6.60
N PHE A 88 2.49 -19.23 5.58
CA PHE A 88 2.46 -19.64 4.16
C PHE A 88 3.86 -19.73 3.54
N HIS A 89 4.92 -19.43 4.30
CA HIS A 89 6.28 -19.29 3.79
C HIS A 89 6.74 -20.48 2.94
N GLN A 90 6.60 -21.71 3.47
CA GLN A 90 7.03 -22.92 2.76
C GLN A 90 6.19 -23.22 1.53
N GLU A 91 4.88 -23.00 1.63
CA GLU A 91 3.95 -23.26 0.52
C GLU A 91 4.20 -22.32 -0.65
N ILE A 92 4.35 -21.02 -0.37
CA ILE A 92 4.66 -20.03 -1.41
C ILE A 92 6.04 -20.25 -2.01
N LYS A 93 7.03 -20.60 -1.19
CA LYS A 93 8.36 -20.95 -1.71
C LYS A 93 8.28 -22.13 -2.68
N THR A 94 7.44 -23.12 -2.39
CA THR A 94 7.21 -24.27 -3.27
C THR A 94 6.51 -23.84 -4.56
N ILE A 95 5.44 -23.04 -4.46
CA ILE A 95 4.70 -22.49 -5.61
C ILE A 95 5.63 -21.69 -6.53
N ILE A 96 6.53 -20.88 -5.96
CA ILE A 96 7.55 -20.13 -6.70
C ILE A 96 8.51 -21.05 -7.43
N GLN A 97 9.05 -22.05 -6.74
CA GLN A 97 10.03 -22.99 -7.30
C GLN A 97 9.42 -23.89 -8.39
N GLU A 98 8.16 -24.29 -8.22
CA GLU A 98 7.45 -25.14 -9.17
C GLU A 98 6.76 -24.34 -10.28
N ASN A 99 6.72 -23.00 -10.15
CA ASN A 99 6.07 -22.07 -11.07
C ASN A 99 4.58 -22.40 -11.33
N VAL A 100 3.93 -23.07 -10.37
CA VAL A 100 2.54 -23.56 -10.48
C VAL A 100 1.80 -23.33 -9.18
N ILE A 101 0.54 -22.88 -9.30
CA ILE A 101 -0.39 -22.71 -8.20
C ILE A 101 -1.66 -23.51 -8.47
N LYS A 102 -2.16 -24.23 -7.47
CA LYS A 102 -3.45 -24.90 -7.55
C LYS A 102 -4.52 -24.03 -6.91
N PHE A 103 -5.58 -23.74 -7.67
CA PHE A 103 -6.70 -22.93 -7.22
C PHE A 103 -8.00 -23.41 -7.86
N ASP A 104 -9.07 -23.54 -7.07
CA ASP A 104 -10.38 -24.06 -7.51
C ASP A 104 -10.27 -25.40 -8.27
N GLY A 105 -9.35 -26.29 -7.84
CA GLY A 105 -9.12 -27.60 -8.46
C GLY A 105 -8.36 -27.58 -9.78
N GLN A 106 -7.93 -26.42 -10.27
CA GLN A 106 -7.16 -26.26 -11.49
C GLN A 106 -5.72 -25.81 -11.20
N PHE A 107 -4.78 -26.23 -12.04
CA PHE A 107 -3.40 -25.79 -11.98
C PHE A 107 -3.18 -24.62 -12.93
N TYR A 108 -2.62 -23.54 -12.40
CA TYR A 108 -2.25 -22.36 -13.16
C TYR A 108 -0.74 -22.19 -13.09
N LYS A 109 -0.10 -21.95 -14.23
CA LYS A 109 1.30 -21.53 -14.23
C LYS A 109 1.38 -20.07 -13.83
N LEU A 110 2.37 -19.70 -13.02
CA LEU A 110 2.48 -18.31 -12.55
C LEU A 110 2.82 -17.34 -13.69
N ASP A 111 3.50 -17.80 -14.74
CA ASP A 111 3.88 -17.01 -15.92
C ASP A 111 2.79 -16.86 -16.98
N ASP A 112 1.64 -17.51 -16.79
CA ASP A 112 0.51 -17.41 -17.70
C ASP A 112 -0.19 -16.06 -17.55
N HIS A 113 -0.04 -15.19 -18.56
CA HIS A 113 -0.62 -13.85 -18.56
C HIS A 113 -2.15 -13.85 -18.61
N GLU A 114 -2.79 -14.86 -19.21
CA GLU A 114 -4.25 -14.91 -19.34
C GLU A 114 -4.93 -15.13 -17.98
N HIS A 115 -4.26 -15.86 -17.08
CA HIS A 115 -4.82 -16.28 -15.80
C HIS A 115 -4.35 -15.46 -14.59
N GLN A 116 -3.57 -14.38 -14.80
CA GLN A 116 -3.02 -13.55 -13.72
C GLN A 116 -4.07 -12.99 -12.74
N THR A 117 -5.26 -12.65 -13.22
CA THR A 117 -6.32 -12.13 -12.35
C THR A 117 -6.82 -13.22 -11.40
N LYS A 118 -6.95 -14.47 -11.87
CA LYS A 118 -7.33 -15.60 -11.02
C LYS A 118 -6.20 -15.95 -10.04
N ILE A 119 -4.95 -15.98 -10.51
CA ILE A 119 -3.77 -16.24 -9.68
C ILE A 119 -3.67 -15.22 -8.54
N ARG A 120 -3.79 -13.92 -8.84
CA ARG A 120 -3.77 -12.87 -7.80
C ARG A 120 -4.94 -12.98 -6.83
N LYS A 121 -6.13 -13.36 -7.32
CA LYS A 121 -7.29 -13.62 -6.45
C LYS A 121 -7.04 -14.80 -5.52
N ALA A 122 -6.44 -15.88 -6.01
CA ALA A 122 -6.06 -17.04 -5.22
C ALA A 122 -5.10 -16.64 -4.09
N LEU A 123 -4.01 -15.95 -4.44
CA LEU A 123 -2.99 -15.49 -3.51
C LEU A 123 -3.55 -14.54 -2.44
N ARG A 124 -4.39 -13.56 -2.83
CA ARG A 124 -5.04 -12.61 -1.89
C ARG A 124 -6.05 -13.26 -0.95
N SER A 125 -6.71 -14.33 -1.40
CA SER A 125 -7.73 -15.03 -0.61
C SER A 125 -7.15 -16.16 0.24
N TYR A 126 -5.85 -16.45 0.13
CA TYR A 126 -5.18 -17.56 0.81
C TYR A 126 -5.80 -18.94 0.51
N LYS A 127 -6.55 -19.07 -0.60
CA LYS A 127 -7.24 -20.31 -1.01
C LYS A 127 -6.41 -21.14 -1.99
N PHE A 128 -5.12 -20.90 -2.05
CA PHE A 128 -4.21 -21.65 -2.92
C PHE A 128 -3.73 -22.93 -2.24
N GLN A 129 -3.32 -23.90 -3.04
CA GLN A 129 -2.65 -25.11 -2.59
C GLN A 129 -1.36 -25.28 -3.38
N LYS A 130 -0.33 -25.85 -2.74
CA LYS A 130 0.83 -26.42 -3.44
C LYS A 130 0.40 -27.47 -4.47
N ALA A 131 1.19 -27.65 -5.53
CA ALA A 131 1.03 -28.79 -6.40
C ALA A 131 1.61 -30.02 -5.66
N ASP A 132 0.78 -31.02 -5.37
CA ASP A 132 1.29 -32.27 -4.81
C ASP A 132 2.08 -33.01 -5.89
N LYS A 133 3.37 -33.22 -5.67
CA LYS A 133 4.24 -34.06 -6.52
C LYS A 133 3.89 -35.55 -6.48
N THR A 134 2.88 -35.97 -5.74
CA THR A 134 2.49 -37.39 -5.55
C THR A 134 1.38 -37.83 -6.50
N ALA A 135 1.56 -37.58 -7.79
CA ALA A 135 0.78 -38.19 -8.87
C ALA A 135 1.68 -38.40 -10.10
N ALA A 136 2.72 -39.22 -9.94
CA ALA A 136 3.51 -39.81 -11.01
C ALA A 136 4.01 -41.18 -10.55
#